data_AF-A0A0R3PG25-F1
#
_entry.id   AF-A0A0R3PG25-F1
#
_cell.length_a   1.000
_cell.length_b   1.000
_cell.length_c   1.000
_cell.angle_alpha   90.00
_cell.angle_beta   90.00
_cell.angle_gamma   90.00
#
_symmetry.space_group_name_H-M   'P 1'
#
loop_
_entity.id
_entity.type
_entity.pdbx_description
1 polymer ?
#
loop_
_entity_poly.entity_id
_entity_poly.type
_entity_poly.pdbx_seq_one_letter_code
_entity_poly.pdbx_strand_id
1 'polypeptide(L)'
;MVPLTLSASLSWFELGQLEFSTLSLFCAPLLSIARAISLLTMQRLFASGHLEQFCLYYTGFTSSVLFIPALFSYLTSHVEVDASWESIDYALMSLSFLFMSCNLYSDLWLGLSLSARAYAVLDHTKYLGASIGQWIIQNMAHPNVIALGGKILTVACLLMIITRPLSVP
;
A
#
# COMPACT_ATOMS: atom_id res chain seq x y z
N MET A 1 -8.39 -4.56 -15.64
CA MET A 1 -7.45 -4.22 -14.54
C MET A 1 -6.53 -3.07 -14.91
N VAL A 2 -5.87 -3.09 -16.08
CA VAL A 2 -4.99 -1.98 -16.55
C VAL A 2 -5.65 -0.58 -16.50
N PRO A 3 -6.92 -0.39 -16.91
CA PRO A 3 -7.55 0.93 -16.81
C PRO A 3 -7.74 1.41 -15.36
N LEU A 4 -8.07 0.50 -14.44
CA LEU A 4 -8.23 0.79 -13.02
C LEU A 4 -6.89 1.14 -12.38
N THR A 5 -5.82 0.39 -12.69
CA THR A 5 -4.49 0.64 -12.14
C THR A 5 -3.94 2.00 -12.59
N LEU A 6 -4.16 2.36 -13.85
CA LEU A 6 -3.71 3.65 -14.40
C LEU A 6 -4.53 4.81 -13.81
N SER A 7 -5.85 4.71 -13.75
CA SER A 7 -6.70 5.76 -13.17
C SER A 7 -6.43 5.96 -11.68
N ALA A 8 -6.25 4.87 -10.93
CA ALA A 8 -5.86 4.92 -9.53
C ALA A 8 -4.48 5.56 -9.34
N SER A 9 -3.52 5.28 -10.22
CA SER A 9 -2.19 5.94 -10.17
C SER A 9 -2.30 7.44 -10.47
N LEU A 10 -3.13 7.83 -11.45
CA LEU A 10 -3.39 9.23 -11.76
C LEU A 10 -4.09 9.96 -10.60
N SER A 11 -4.90 9.27 -9.80
CA SER A 11 -5.57 9.88 -8.64
C SER A 11 -4.60 10.45 -7.60
N TRP A 12 -3.36 9.95 -7.58
CA TRP A 12 -2.26 10.39 -6.71
C TRP A 12 -1.25 11.29 -7.41
N PHE A 13 -1.49 11.65 -8.69
CA PHE A 13 -0.54 12.43 -9.47
C PHE A 13 -0.66 13.92 -9.16
N GLU A 14 -0.01 14.36 -8.09
CA GLU A 14 -0.01 15.74 -7.59
C GLU A 14 1.37 16.38 -7.82
N LEU A 15 1.57 16.95 -9.01
CA LEU A 15 2.81 17.62 -9.39
C LEU A 15 3.08 18.84 -8.48
N GLY A 16 4.26 18.89 -7.87
CA GLY A 16 4.69 20.00 -7.02
C GLY A 16 4.30 19.88 -5.54
N GLN A 17 3.55 18.84 -5.15
CA GLN A 17 3.23 18.55 -3.74
C GLN A 17 3.99 17.33 -3.22
N LEU A 18 4.27 16.36 -4.08
CA LEU A 18 5.13 15.20 -3.76
C LEU A 18 6.49 15.37 -4.46
N GLU A 19 7.55 15.51 -3.66
CA GLU A 19 8.92 15.51 -4.17
C GLU A 19 9.30 14.08 -4.58
N PHE A 20 9.25 13.79 -5.89
CA PHE A 20 9.73 12.52 -6.41
C PHE A 20 11.17 12.67 -6.88
N SER A 21 12.07 11.84 -6.36
CA SER A 21 13.39 11.68 -6.95
C SER A 21 13.27 10.92 -8.29
N THR A 22 14.14 11.20 -9.25
CA THR A 22 14.17 10.48 -10.53
C THR A 22 14.36 8.97 -10.33
N LEU A 23 15.11 8.60 -9.30
CA LEU A 23 15.35 7.20 -8.93
C LEU A 23 14.08 6.54 -8.39
N SER A 24 13.27 7.22 -7.57
CA SER A 24 12.01 6.63 -7.09
C SER A 24 11.01 6.42 -8.23
N LEU A 25 10.96 7.33 -9.20
CA LEU A 25 10.13 7.18 -10.40
C LEU A 25 10.55 5.96 -11.23
N PHE A 26 11.86 5.72 -11.38
CA PHE A 26 12.39 4.56 -12.09
C PHE A 26 12.17 3.24 -11.35
N CYS A 27 12.27 3.26 -10.01
CA CYS A 27 12.09 2.07 -9.18
C CYS A 27 10.62 1.71 -8.91
N ALA A 28 9.69 2.66 -9.06
CA ALA A 28 8.25 2.44 -8.87
C ALA A 28 7.67 1.21 -9.63
N PRO A 29 7.94 1.00 -10.93
CA PRO A 29 7.47 -0.21 -11.63
C PRO A 29 8.12 -1.50 -11.11
N LEU A 30 9.38 -1.45 -10.67
CA LEU A 30 10.04 -2.62 -10.10
C LEU A 30 9.39 -3.04 -8.77
N LEU A 31 9.02 -2.06 -7.94
CA LEU A 31 8.31 -2.30 -6.69
C LEU A 31 6.93 -2.92 -6.94
N SER A 32 6.17 -2.43 -7.93
CA SER A 32 4.85 -2.99 -8.24
C SER A 32 4.93 -4.42 -8.76
N ILE A 33 5.93 -4.73 -9.59
CA ILE A 33 6.20 -6.10 -10.05
C ILE A 33 6.59 -7.01 -8.87
N ALA A 34 7.48 -6.55 -7.99
CA ALA A 34 7.89 -7.30 -6.81
C ALA A 34 6.71 -7.63 -5.89
N ARG A 35 5.80 -6.66 -5.66
CA ARG A 35 4.56 -6.89 -4.89
C ARG A 35 3.65 -7.92 -5.56
N ALA A 36 3.49 -7.87 -6.88
CA ALA A 36 2.69 -8.85 -7.61
C ALA A 36 3.27 -10.27 -7.52
N ILE A 37 4.59 -10.40 -7.67
CA ILE A 37 5.29 -11.70 -7.53
C ILE A 37 5.14 -12.23 -6.10
N SER A 38 5.33 -11.38 -5.10
CA SER A 38 5.15 -11.73 -3.69
C SER A 38 3.73 -12.25 -3.39
N LEU A 39 2.69 -11.54 -3.86
CA LEU A 39 1.30 -11.98 -3.68
C LEU A 39 1.02 -13.34 -4.35
N LEU A 40 1.43 -13.51 -5.61
CA LEU A 40 1.17 -14.74 -6.37
C LEU A 40 1.93 -15.94 -5.80
N THR A 41 3.18 -15.73 -5.35
CA THR A 41 3.96 -16.79 -4.70
C THR A 41 3.36 -17.17 -3.35
N MET A 42 2.94 -16.19 -2.55
CA MET A 42 2.27 -16.41 -1.28
C MET A 42 0.97 -17.22 -1.45
N GLN A 43 0.12 -16.84 -2.42
CA GLN A 43 -1.12 -17.57 -2.72
C GLN A 43 -0.87 -19.01 -3.17
N ARG A 44 0.21 -19.25 -3.94
CA ARG A 44 0.59 -20.61 -4.36
C ARG A 44 1.07 -21.47 -3.19
N LEU A 45 1.80 -20.87 -2.24
CA LEU A 45 2.29 -21.57 -1.05
C LEU A 45 1.16 -21.88 -0.05
N PHE A 46 0.12 -21.04 0.00
CA PHE A 46 -1.07 -21.21 0.84
C PHE A 46 -2.10 -22.20 0.27
N ALA A 47 -1.67 -23.23 -0.48
CA ALA A 47 -2.55 -24.12 -1.24
C ALA A 47 -3.70 -24.76 -0.42
N SER A 48 -3.44 -25.11 0.85
CA SER A 48 -4.48 -25.44 1.83
C SER A 48 -3.84 -25.51 3.23
N GLY A 49 -4.36 -24.73 4.19
CA GLY A 49 -3.81 -24.69 5.54
C GLY A 49 -4.54 -23.70 6.45
N HIS A 50 -4.20 -23.71 7.73
CA HIS A 50 -4.71 -22.72 8.69
C HIS A 50 -4.09 -21.35 8.39
N LEU A 51 -4.94 -20.39 8.01
CA LEU A 51 -4.53 -19.04 7.60
C LEU A 51 -3.67 -18.36 8.66
N GLU A 52 -4.09 -18.42 9.92
CA GLU A 52 -3.39 -17.79 11.05
C GLU A 52 -1.97 -18.32 11.22
N GLN A 53 -1.79 -19.64 11.14
CA GLN A 53 -0.47 -20.27 11.25
C GLN A 53 0.44 -19.87 10.09
N PHE A 54 -0.09 -19.85 8.87
CA PHE A 54 0.66 -19.42 7.70
C PHE A 54 1.10 -17.95 7.83
N CYS A 55 0.21 -17.05 8.24
CA CYS A 55 0.52 -15.65 8.48
C CYS A 55 1.60 -15.47 9.55
N LEU A 56 1.52 -16.21 10.66
CA LEU A 56 2.53 -16.16 11.73
C LEU A 56 3.92 -16.61 11.24
N TYR A 57 4.01 -17.72 10.51
CA TYR A 57 5.29 -18.19 9.98
C TYR A 57 5.86 -17.25 8.92
N TYR A 58 5.03 -16.78 8.00
CA TYR A 58 5.44 -15.86 6.94
C TYR A 58 5.97 -14.54 7.51
N THR A 59 5.24 -13.94 8.46
CA THR A 59 5.64 -12.67 9.08
C THR A 59 6.85 -12.84 9.99
N GLY A 60 6.95 -13.95 10.74
CA GLY A 60 8.10 -14.28 11.57
C GLY A 60 9.38 -14.47 10.77
N PHE A 61 9.30 -15.21 9.65
CA PHE A 61 10.43 -15.39 8.74
C PHE A 61 10.86 -14.05 8.11
N THR A 62 9.91 -13.28 7.59
CA THR A 62 10.18 -11.97 6.97
C THR A 62 10.84 -11.01 7.97
N SER A 63 10.32 -10.94 9.19
CA SER A 63 10.88 -10.09 10.25
C SER A 63 12.29 -10.52 10.63
N SER A 64 12.56 -11.83 10.69
CA SER A 64 13.91 -12.35 11.00
C SER A 64 14.92 -11.99 9.91
N VAL A 65 14.53 -12.10 8.64
CA VAL A 65 15.39 -11.74 7.50
C VAL A 65 15.65 -10.23 7.47
N LEU A 66 14.62 -9.41 7.72
CA LEU A 66 14.75 -7.95 7.71
C LEU A 66 15.41 -7.38 8.98
N PHE A 67 15.50 -8.16 10.06
CA PHE A 67 16.15 -7.73 11.30
C PHE A 67 17.64 -7.44 11.09
N ILE A 68 18.35 -8.25 10.30
CA ILE A 68 19.79 -8.08 10.04
C ILE A 68 20.10 -6.73 9.36
N PRO A 69 19.49 -6.38 8.21
CA PRO A 69 19.73 -5.08 7.59
C PRO A 69 19.21 -3.92 8.44
N ALA A 70 18.12 -4.10 9.20
CA ALA A 70 17.64 -3.09 10.12
C ALA A 70 18.64 -2.81 11.25
N LEU A 71 19.24 -3.85 11.83
CA LEU A 71 20.27 -3.74 12.87
C LEU A 71 21.53 -3.06 12.32
N PHE A 72 21.97 -3.44 11.13
CA PHE A 72 23.11 -2.79 10.48
C PHE A 72 22.85 -1.29 10.21
N SER A 73 21.65 -0.97 9.71
CA SER A 73 21.21 0.42 9.52
C SER A 73 21.24 1.19 10.84
N TYR A 74 20.69 0.62 11.91
CA TYR A 74 20.70 1.23 13.24
C TYR A 74 22.11 1.51 13.77
N LEU A 75 23.03 0.56 13.62
CA LEU A 75 24.43 0.69 14.08
C LEU A 75 25.22 1.73 13.28
N THR A 76 24.84 1.99 12.03
CA THR A 76 25.53 2.94 11.14
C THR A 76 24.84 4.29 11.06
N SER A 77 23.59 4.39 11.49
CA SER A 77 22.83 5.64 11.51
C SER A 77 23.28 6.53 12.67
N HIS A 78 23.64 7.77 12.37
CA HIS A 78 23.85 8.80 13.37
C HIS A 78 22.49 9.42 13.74
N VAL A 79 21.99 9.12 14.94
CA VAL A 79 20.77 9.73 15.47
C VAL A 79 21.19 10.93 16.31
N GLU A 80 20.85 12.14 15.86
CA GLU A 80 21.03 13.34 16.67
C GLU A 80 20.08 13.27 17.87
N VAL A 81 20.64 13.01 19.05
CA VAL A 81 19.89 12.90 20.32
C VAL A 81 19.25 14.24 20.72
N ASP A 82 19.73 15.34 20.13
CA ASP A 82 19.19 16.70 20.30
C ASP A 82 18.01 17.01 19.36
N ALA A 83 17.59 16.06 18.50
CA ALA A 83 16.36 16.20 17.75
C ALA A 83 15.20 16.36 18.75
N SER A 84 14.53 17.50 18.73
CA SER A 84 13.40 17.78 19.60
C SER A 84 12.20 16.92 19.17
N TRP A 85 12.11 15.69 19.69
CA TRP A 85 10.94 14.86 19.52
C TRP A 85 9.75 15.55 20.19
N GLU A 86 8.77 15.94 19.38
CA GLU A 86 7.54 16.53 19.87
C GLU A 86 6.60 15.43 20.38
N SER A 87 5.63 15.81 21.22
CA SER A 87 4.64 14.85 21.74
C SER A 87 3.85 14.15 20.63
N ILE A 88 3.69 14.80 19.47
CA ILE A 88 3.06 14.22 18.29
C ILE A 88 3.90 13.09 17.69
N ASP A 89 5.23 13.15 17.74
CA ASP A 89 6.10 12.11 17.19
C ASP A 89 5.97 10.81 17.99
N TYR A 90 5.93 10.91 19.32
CA TYR A 90 5.69 9.75 20.19
C TYR A 90 4.30 9.14 19.99
N ALA A 91 3.29 9.97 19.77
CA ALA A 91 1.93 9.52 19.48
C ALA A 91 1.88 8.80 18.13
N LEU A 92 2.49 9.35 17.08
CA LEU A 92 2.57 8.74 15.75
C LEU A 92 3.37 7.44 15.78
N MET A 93 4.49 7.40 16.49
CA MET A 93 5.29 6.18 16.64
C MET A 93 4.48 5.07 17.34
N SER A 94 3.80 5.39 18.44
CA SER A 94 2.97 4.41 19.17
C SER A 94 1.77 3.93 18.34
N LEU A 95 1.09 4.84 17.66
CA LEU A 95 -0.04 4.52 16.80
C LEU A 95 0.39 3.70 15.57
N SER A 96 1.59 3.96 15.04
CA SER A 96 2.13 3.23 13.90
C SER A 96 2.29 1.73 14.20
N PHE A 97 2.67 1.35 15.43
CA PHE A 97 2.79 -0.04 15.82
C PHE A 97 1.45 -0.78 15.73
N LEU A 98 0.38 -0.18 16.27
CA LEU A 98 -0.97 -0.74 16.21
C LEU A 98 -1.50 -0.76 14.77
N PHE A 99 -1.37 0.36 14.07
CA PHE A 99 -1.90 0.51 12.72
C PHE A 99 -1.19 -0.42 11.72
N MET A 100 0.15 -0.50 11.75
CA MET A 100 0.92 -1.39 10.87
C MET A 100 0.64 -2.86 11.14
N SER A 101 0.49 -3.26 12.40
CA SER A 101 0.15 -4.65 12.74
C SER A 101 -1.23 -5.04 12.20
N CYS A 102 -2.24 -4.19 12.41
CA CYS A 102 -3.58 -4.40 11.87
C CYS A 102 -3.62 -4.37 10.34
N ASN A 103 -2.90 -3.43 9.72
CA ASN A 103 -2.83 -3.32 8.27
C ASN A 103 -2.15 -4.55 7.65
N LEU A 104 -1.03 -5.00 8.20
CA LEU A 104 -0.31 -6.18 7.73
C LEU A 104 -1.19 -7.44 7.83
N TYR A 105 -1.84 -7.64 8.97
CA TYR A 105 -2.75 -8.78 9.15
C TYR A 105 -3.91 -8.74 8.15
N SER A 106 -4.54 -7.57 7.99
CA SER A 106 -5.67 -7.40 7.07
C SER A 106 -5.25 -7.60 5.61
N ASP A 107 -4.09 -7.08 5.21
CA ASP A 107 -3.55 -7.25 3.86
C ASP A 107 -3.21 -8.73 3.57
N LEU A 108 -2.61 -9.45 4.52
CA LEU A 108 -2.34 -10.89 4.39
C LEU A 108 -3.63 -11.72 4.33
N TRP A 109 -4.57 -11.43 5.22
CA TRP A 109 -5.86 -12.11 5.26
C TRP A 109 -6.62 -11.96 3.93
N LEU A 110 -6.75 -10.72 3.44
CA LEU A 110 -7.42 -10.44 2.17
C LEU A 110 -6.64 -11.02 0.98
N GLY A 111 -5.31 -10.92 1.01
CA GLY A 111 -4.45 -11.46 -0.06
C GLY A 111 -4.53 -12.98 -0.19
N LEU A 112 -4.76 -13.70 0.91
CA LEU A 112 -4.91 -15.16 0.92
C LEU A 112 -6.35 -15.63 0.71
N SER A 113 -7.34 -14.85 1.17
CA SER A 113 -8.75 -15.24 1.12
C SER A 113 -9.43 -14.88 -0.20
N LEU A 114 -8.92 -13.90 -0.94
CA LEU A 114 -9.50 -13.41 -2.19
C LEU A 114 -8.66 -13.80 -3.41
N SER A 115 -9.31 -13.84 -4.57
CA SER A 115 -8.58 -13.94 -5.83
C SER A 115 -7.69 -12.71 -6.03
N ALA A 116 -6.54 -12.87 -6.66
CA ALA A 116 -5.59 -11.77 -6.92
C ALA A 116 -6.26 -10.56 -7.60
N ARG A 117 -7.27 -10.80 -8.44
CA ARG A 117 -8.06 -9.75 -9.09
C ARG A 117 -8.93 -8.98 -8.10
N ALA A 118 -9.67 -9.69 -7.24
CA ALA A 118 -10.52 -9.06 -6.23
C ALA A 118 -9.68 -8.27 -5.21
N TYR A 119 -8.54 -8.84 -4.80
CA TYR A 119 -7.57 -8.15 -3.95
C TYR A 119 -7.07 -6.85 -4.60
N ALA A 120 -6.66 -6.88 -5.88
CA ALA A 120 -6.18 -5.68 -6.58
C ALA A 120 -7.25 -4.58 -6.69
N VAL A 121 -8.52 -4.96 -6.91
CA VAL A 121 -9.62 -3.98 -6.94
C VAL A 121 -9.81 -3.31 -5.58
N LEU A 122 -9.77 -4.07 -4.49
CA LEU A 122 -9.86 -3.51 -3.13
C LEU A 122 -8.65 -2.64 -2.78
N ASP A 123 -7.44 -3.05 -3.17
CA ASP A 123 -6.22 -2.27 -2.92
C ASP A 123 -6.26 -0.91 -3.64
N HIS A 124 -6.68 -0.87 -4.90
CA HIS A 124 -6.89 0.40 -5.61
C HIS A 124 -8.03 1.24 -5.03
N THR A 125 -9.07 0.61 -4.50
CA THR A 125 -10.17 1.32 -3.83
C THR A 125 -9.70 1.95 -2.50
N LYS A 126 -8.86 1.24 -1.74
CA LYS A 126 -8.19 1.76 -0.53
C LYS A 126 -7.38 3.01 -0.86
N TYR A 127 -6.56 2.96 -1.92
CA TYR A 127 -5.77 4.11 -2.36
C TYR A 127 -6.64 5.27 -2.85
N LEU A 128 -7.77 5.02 -3.51
CA LEU A 128 -8.72 6.08 -3.88
C LEU A 128 -9.29 6.78 -2.64
N GLY A 129 -9.73 5.99 -1.64
CA GLY A 129 -10.26 6.53 -0.38
C GLY A 129 -9.24 7.39 0.36
N ALA A 130 -7.99 6.92 0.46
CA ALA A 130 -6.89 7.69 1.04
C ALA A 130 -6.62 8.99 0.27
N SER A 131 -6.66 8.96 -1.06
CA SER A 131 -6.46 10.15 -1.90
C SER A 131 -7.58 11.20 -1.72
N ILE A 132 -8.84 10.77 -1.59
CA ILE A 132 -9.97 11.66 -1.28
C ILE A 132 -9.85 12.21 0.15
N GLY A 133 -9.52 11.35 1.11
CA GLY A 133 -9.30 11.73 2.50
C GLY A 133 -8.21 12.79 2.65
N GLN A 134 -7.11 12.66 1.90
CA GLN A 134 -6.05 13.67 1.84
C GLN A 134 -6.60 15.05 1.47
N TRP A 135 -7.39 15.16 0.40
CA TRP A 135 -7.97 16.44 -0.02
C TRP A 135 -8.89 17.07 1.03
N ILE A 136 -9.70 16.24 1.69
CA ILE A 136 -10.66 16.71 2.70
C ILE A 136 -9.94 17.13 3.99
N ILE A 137 -9.08 16.27 4.52
CA ILE A 137 -8.44 16.47 5.83
C ILE A 137 -7.39 17.58 5.75
N GLN A 138 -6.60 17.62 4.67
CA GLN A 138 -5.53 18.61 4.51
C GLN A 138 -6.04 19.93 3.91
N ASN A 139 -7.35 20.04 3.61
CA ASN A 139 -7.95 21.20 2.96
C ASN A 139 -7.10 21.71 1.78
N MET A 140 -6.71 20.78 0.90
CA MET A 140 -5.76 21.04 -0.19
C MET A 140 -6.28 22.19 -1.07
N ALA A 141 -5.63 23.35 -1.01
CA ALA A 141 -6.07 24.57 -1.69
C ALA A 141 -5.86 24.55 -3.22
N HIS A 142 -5.04 23.63 -3.74
CA HIS A 142 -4.69 23.53 -5.16
C HIS A 142 -4.88 22.10 -5.70
N PRO A 143 -6.13 21.62 -5.84
CA PRO A 143 -6.38 20.30 -6.39
C PRO A 143 -5.98 20.23 -7.87
N ASN A 144 -5.11 19.27 -8.22
CA ASN A 144 -4.69 19.04 -9.61
C ASN A 144 -5.83 18.44 -10.45
N VAL A 145 -6.09 19.01 -11.63
CA VAL A 145 -7.09 18.53 -12.60
C VAL A 145 -6.81 17.09 -13.02
N ILE A 146 -5.54 16.71 -13.18
CA ILE A 146 -5.15 15.33 -13.54
C ILE A 146 -5.54 14.37 -12.41
N ALA A 147 -5.28 14.75 -11.15
CA ALA A 147 -5.64 13.95 -9.98
C ALA A 147 -7.16 13.84 -9.81
N LEU A 148 -7.91 14.91 -10.06
CA LEU A 148 -9.38 14.87 -10.09
C LEU A 148 -9.89 13.90 -11.15
N GLY A 149 -9.37 14.00 -12.39
CA GLY A 149 -9.70 13.11 -13.48
C GLY A 149 -9.39 11.65 -13.15
N GLY A 150 -8.24 11.39 -12.54
CA GLY A 150 -7.85 10.06 -12.04
C GLY A 150 -8.85 9.51 -11.03
N LYS A 151 -9.27 10.29 -10.03
CA LYS A 151 -10.29 9.90 -9.03
C LYS A 151 -11.62 9.55 -9.70
N ILE A 152 -12.13 10.40 -10.60
CA ILE A 152 -13.39 10.18 -11.33
C ILE A 152 -13.31 8.91 -12.19
N LEU A 153 -12.22 8.75 -12.95
CA LEU A 153 -12.01 7.57 -13.80
C LEU A 153 -11.89 6.29 -12.97
N THR A 154 -11.29 6.36 -11.78
CA THR A 154 -11.20 5.22 -10.85
C THR A 154 -12.60 4.81 -10.40
N VAL A 155 -13.44 5.76 -9.98
CA VAL A 155 -14.84 5.49 -9.62
C VAL A 155 -15.61 4.87 -10.79
N ALA A 156 -15.46 5.42 -12.00
CA ALA A 156 -16.10 4.87 -13.20
C ALA A 156 -15.66 3.42 -13.47
N CYS A 157 -14.37 3.12 -13.33
CA CYS A 157 -13.84 1.76 -13.47
C CYS A 157 -14.41 0.81 -12.41
N LEU A 158 -14.50 1.24 -11.15
CA LEU A 158 -15.09 0.45 -10.07
C LEU A 158 -16.57 0.16 -10.33
N LEU A 159 -17.35 1.16 -10.75
CA LEU A 159 -18.76 0.99 -11.12
C LEU A 159 -18.93 0.01 -12.28
N MET A 160 -18.05 0.05 -13.28
CA MET A 160 -18.07 -0.94 -14.38
C MET A 160 -17.79 -2.36 -13.88
N ILE A 161 -16.84 -2.54 -12.95
CA ILE A 161 -16.51 -3.86 -12.38
C ILE A 161 -17.67 -4.40 -11.53
N ILE A 162 -18.37 -3.52 -10.80
CA ILE A 162 -19.54 -3.90 -9.98
C ILE A 162 -20.73 -4.27 -10.87
N THR A 163 -21.02 -3.48 -11.91
CA THR A 163 -22.19 -3.68 -12.79
C THR A 163 -22.00 -4.82 -13.80
N ARG A 164 -20.75 -5.17 -14.10
CA ARG A 164 -20.39 -6.37 -14.86
C ARG A 164 -19.50 -7.25 -13.97
N PRO A 165 -20.08 -7.96 -12.99
CA PRO A 165 -19.32 -8.91 -12.20
C PRO A 165 -18.71 -9.89 -13.20
N LEU A 166 -17.38 -9.90 -13.27
CA LEU A 166 -16.63 -10.76 -14.17
C LEU A 166 -17.05 -12.20 -13.87
N SER A 167 -17.82 -12.80 -14.77
CA SER A 167 -18.14 -14.21 -14.73
C SER A 167 -16.84 -14.99 -14.72
N VAL A 168 -16.68 -15.81 -13.69
CA VAL A 168 -15.62 -16.80 -13.42
C VAL A 168 -15.23 -17.52 -14.72
N PRO A 169 -13.93 -17.57 -15.07
CA PRO A 169 -13.02 -18.58 -14.50
C PRO A 169 -11.84 -18.01 -13.70
#